data_AF-A0A662R6W3-F1
#
_entry.id   AF-A0A662R6W3-F1
#
_cell.length_a   1.000
_cell.length_b   1.000
_cell.length_c   1.000
_cell.angle_alpha   90.00
_cell.angle_beta   90.00
_cell.angle_gamma   90.00
#
_symmetry.space_group_name_H-M   'P 1'
#
loop_
_entity.id
_entity.type
_entity.pdbx_description
1 polymer ?
#
loop_
_entity_poly.entity_id
_entity_poly.type
_entity_poly.pdbx_seq_one_letter_code
_entity_poly.pdbx_strand_id
1 'polypeptide(L)'
;MKELNTLVSELRQIALASGANDLRLISADIIKTAAWVRLKCRYGCKAYGKHLSCPPYSPTPEETERALKDYKYAVLVEFVGLPKETSVDPRHIHHYLWDLILRVQDALFKLERHAFLSGYYKAFGFGAYPCSLCETCLPEEGDIDFHTVKRLCRHQD
;
A
#
# COMPACT_ATOMS: atom_id res chain seq x y z
N MET A 1 -16.22 -3.75 -19.72
CA MET A 1 -15.09 -4.19 -18.86
C MET A 1 -14.13 -4.99 -19.72
N LYS A 2 -12.82 -4.73 -19.63
CA LYS A 2 -11.79 -5.45 -20.38
C LYS A 2 -11.69 -6.92 -19.93
N GLU A 3 -11.35 -7.82 -20.84
CA GLU A 3 -11.05 -9.23 -20.51
C GLU A 3 -9.92 -9.33 -19.48
N LEU A 4 -10.05 -10.23 -18.50
CA LEU A 4 -9.18 -10.28 -17.33
C LEU A 4 -7.74 -10.63 -17.72
N ASN A 5 -7.56 -11.61 -18.61
CA ASN A 5 -6.22 -12.02 -19.04
C ASN A 5 -5.50 -10.90 -19.78
N THR A 6 -6.22 -10.14 -20.61
CA THR A 6 -5.68 -8.97 -21.30
C THR A 6 -5.29 -7.89 -20.30
N LEU A 7 -6.16 -7.58 -19.33
CA LEU A 7 -5.86 -6.59 -18.30
C LEU A 7 -4.62 -7.00 -17.48
N VAL A 8 -4.52 -8.24 -17.03
CA VAL A 8 -3.40 -8.72 -16.22
C VAL A 8 -2.08 -8.61 -16.98
N SER A 9 -2.07 -8.89 -18.28
CA SER A 9 -0.89 -8.71 -19.14
C SER A 9 -0.44 -7.24 -19.20
N GLU A 10 -1.39 -6.31 -19.40
CA GLU A 10 -1.11 -4.87 -19.42
C GLU A 10 -0.63 -4.36 -18.04
N LEU A 11 -1.28 -4.79 -16.96
CA LEU A 11 -0.87 -4.46 -15.59
C LEU A 11 0.55 -4.95 -15.33
N ARG A 12 0.90 -6.16 -15.78
CA ARG A 12 2.26 -6.69 -15.65
C ARG A 12 3.28 -5.82 -16.40
N GLN A 13 2.96 -5.37 -17.61
CA GLN A 13 3.83 -4.46 -18.36
C GLN A 13 4.03 -3.12 -17.64
N ILE A 14 2.95 -2.53 -17.11
CA ILE A 14 3.00 -1.28 -16.33
C ILE A 14 3.84 -1.46 -15.06
N ALA A 15 3.66 -2.58 -14.35
CA ALA A 15 4.40 -2.88 -13.14
C ALA A 15 5.91 -2.98 -13.40
N LEU A 16 6.31 -3.76 -14.42
CA LEU A 16 7.71 -3.92 -14.81
C LEU A 16 8.33 -2.60 -15.27
N ALA A 17 7.61 -1.80 -16.07
CA ALA A 17 8.06 -0.47 -16.48
C ALA A 17 8.20 0.51 -15.30
N SER A 18 7.44 0.29 -14.22
CA SER A 18 7.52 1.07 -12.98
C SER A 18 8.56 0.53 -11.98
N GLY A 19 9.35 -0.48 -12.38
CA GLY A 19 10.43 -1.04 -11.58
C GLY A 19 10.01 -2.13 -10.59
N ALA A 20 8.83 -2.72 -10.76
CA ALA A 20 8.50 -3.99 -10.11
C ALA A 20 9.30 -5.15 -10.74
N ASN A 21 9.49 -6.22 -9.97
CA ASN A 21 10.14 -7.45 -10.42
C ASN A 21 9.15 -8.42 -11.05
N ASP A 22 7.96 -8.51 -10.49
CA ASP A 22 6.91 -9.41 -10.95
C ASP A 22 5.52 -8.86 -10.58
N LEU A 23 4.51 -9.32 -11.33
CA LEU A 23 3.10 -9.13 -11.00
C LEU A 23 2.36 -10.44 -11.27
N ARG A 24 1.64 -10.94 -10.26
CA ARG A 24 0.89 -12.20 -10.36
C ARG A 24 -0.57 -12.00 -10.03
N LEU A 25 -1.43 -12.55 -10.88
CA LEU A 25 -2.85 -12.73 -10.55
C LEU A 25 -2.97 -13.80 -9.47
N ILE A 26 -3.70 -13.48 -8.42
CA ILE A 26 -4.04 -14.41 -7.34
C ILE A 26 -5.54 -14.40 -7.11
N SER A 27 -6.05 -15.49 -6.54
CA SER A 27 -7.41 -15.53 -6.03
C SER A 27 -7.48 -14.71 -4.73
N ALA A 28 -8.53 -13.92 -4.54
CA ALA A 28 -8.65 -13.07 -3.35
C ALA A 28 -8.85 -13.86 -2.05
N ASP A 29 -9.35 -15.10 -2.13
CA ASP A 29 -9.62 -15.99 -0.99
C ASP A 29 -8.36 -16.50 -0.27
N ILE A 30 -7.20 -16.45 -0.94
CA ILE A 30 -5.91 -16.82 -0.32
C ILE A 30 -5.40 -15.73 0.62
N ILE A 31 -5.90 -14.49 0.48
CA ILE A 31 -5.50 -13.37 1.33
C ILE A 31 -6.15 -13.55 2.70
N LYS A 32 -5.33 -13.65 3.75
CA LYS A 32 -5.80 -13.82 5.13
C LYS A 32 -5.56 -12.55 5.94
N THR A 33 -6.59 -12.11 6.63
CA THR A 33 -6.51 -11.07 7.67
C THR A 33 -6.40 -11.73 9.04
N ALA A 34 -5.79 -11.04 10.01
CA ALA A 34 -5.74 -11.52 11.38
C ALA A 34 -5.54 -10.38 12.38
N ALA A 35 -6.18 -10.48 13.54
CA ALA A 35 -6.08 -9.49 14.61
C ALA A 35 -4.63 -9.25 15.08
N TRP A 36 -3.80 -10.30 15.08
CA TRP A 36 -2.41 -10.21 15.54
C TRP A 36 -1.53 -9.30 14.66
N VAL A 37 -1.89 -9.09 13.38
CA VAL A 37 -1.13 -8.22 12.47
C VAL A 37 -1.08 -6.80 13.00
N ARG A 38 -2.21 -6.29 13.50
CA ARG A 38 -2.29 -4.96 14.11
C ARG A 38 -1.53 -4.87 15.43
N LEU A 39 -1.45 -5.97 16.19
CA LEU A 39 -0.60 -6.03 17.41
C LEU A 39 0.88 -5.92 17.07
N LYS A 40 1.35 -6.58 16.00
CA LYS A 40 2.73 -6.44 15.53
C LYS A 40 3.03 -5.01 15.07
N CYS A 41 2.07 -4.32 14.44
CA CYS A 41 2.20 -2.90 14.13
C CYS A 41 2.31 -2.06 15.41
N ARG A 42 1.36 -2.19 16.35
CA ARG A 42 1.28 -1.36 17.57
C ARG A 42 2.43 -1.56 18.55
N TYR A 43 2.85 -2.80 18.75
CA TYR A 43 3.82 -3.15 19.79
C TYR A 43 5.19 -3.58 19.24
N GLY A 44 5.28 -3.86 17.94
CA GLY A 44 6.53 -4.29 17.28
C GLY A 44 7.18 -3.23 16.41
N CYS A 45 6.44 -2.24 15.90
CA CYS A 45 6.99 -1.20 15.04
C CYS A 45 7.52 -0.01 15.86
N LYS A 46 8.81 0.31 15.70
CA LYS A 46 9.43 1.51 16.31
C LYS A 46 8.96 2.84 15.69
N ALA A 47 8.28 2.76 14.55
CA ALA A 47 7.73 3.90 13.79
C ALA A 47 6.19 3.91 13.80
N TYR A 48 5.57 3.22 14.77
CA TYR A 48 4.11 3.15 14.88
C TYR A 48 3.48 4.55 14.98
N GLY A 49 2.38 4.76 14.26
CA GLY A 49 1.56 5.97 14.36
C GLY A 49 2.10 7.20 13.64
N LYS A 50 3.23 7.10 12.91
CA LYS A 50 3.85 8.25 12.23
C LYS A 50 3.16 8.68 10.93
N HIS A 51 2.47 7.78 10.23
CA HIS A 51 1.90 8.07 8.92
C HIS A 51 0.40 7.75 8.86
N LEU A 52 -0.33 8.36 7.91
CA LEU A 52 -1.73 8.04 7.63
C LEU A 52 -1.96 6.62 7.08
N SER A 53 -0.91 5.86 6.79
CA SER A 53 -0.99 4.41 6.54
C SER A 53 -0.89 3.54 7.80
N CYS A 54 -0.65 4.14 8.97
CA CYS A 54 -0.66 3.46 10.26
C CYS A 54 -2.07 3.46 10.88
N PRO A 55 -2.38 2.51 11.77
CA PRO A 55 -3.51 2.64 12.68
C PRO A 55 -3.44 3.94 13.50
N PRO A 56 -4.58 4.60 13.79
CA PRO A 56 -5.95 4.19 13.45
C PRO A 56 -6.38 4.51 12.01
N TYR A 57 -5.56 5.25 11.25
CA TYR A 57 -5.86 5.75 9.89
C TYR A 57 -6.03 4.65 8.84
N SER A 58 -5.41 3.48 9.05
CA SER A 58 -5.61 2.31 8.18
C SER A 58 -6.75 1.39 8.67
N PRO A 59 -7.41 0.67 7.74
CA PRO A 59 -8.52 -0.22 8.06
C PRO A 59 -8.19 -1.25 9.15
N THR A 60 -9.19 -1.67 9.91
CA THR A 60 -9.05 -2.82 10.81
C THR A 60 -8.94 -4.13 10.02
N PRO A 61 -8.43 -5.20 10.64
CA PRO A 61 -8.47 -6.54 10.04
C PRO A 61 -9.88 -6.96 9.60
N GLU A 62 -10.90 -6.61 10.38
CA GLU A 62 -12.31 -6.94 10.11
C GLU A 62 -12.90 -6.08 8.96
N GLU A 63 -12.53 -4.81 8.88
CA GLU A 63 -12.87 -3.95 7.73
C GLU A 63 -12.23 -4.48 6.44
N THR A 64 -10.94 -4.82 6.50
CA THR A 64 -10.21 -5.39 5.38
C THR A 64 -10.81 -6.73 4.96
N GLU A 65 -11.16 -7.61 5.91
CA GLU A 65 -11.79 -8.89 5.61
C GLU A 65 -13.13 -8.72 4.89
N ARG A 66 -13.96 -7.76 5.32
CA ARG A 66 -15.23 -7.46 4.65
C ARG A 66 -15.01 -6.95 3.24
N ALA A 67 -14.07 -6.03 3.05
CA ALA A 67 -13.75 -5.51 1.72
C ALA A 67 -13.30 -6.64 0.77
N LEU A 68 -12.44 -7.55 1.22
CA LEU A 68 -11.95 -8.67 0.41
C LEU A 68 -13.06 -9.60 -0.10
N LYS A 69 -14.20 -9.70 0.59
CA LYS A 69 -15.36 -10.50 0.16
C LYS A 69 -16.02 -9.98 -1.13
N ASP A 70 -15.78 -8.71 -1.48
CA ASP A 70 -16.28 -8.11 -2.72
C ASP A 70 -15.41 -8.41 -3.95
N TYR A 71 -14.31 -9.13 -3.78
CA TYR A 71 -13.34 -9.42 -4.84
C TYR A 71 -13.20 -10.92 -5.09
N LYS A 72 -13.08 -11.29 -6.37
CA LYS A 72 -12.70 -12.65 -6.78
C LYS A 72 -11.19 -12.78 -7.02
N TYR A 73 -10.57 -11.70 -7.48
CA TYR A 73 -9.17 -11.68 -7.91
C TYR A 73 -8.44 -10.49 -7.29
N ALA A 74 -7.14 -10.66 -7.08
CA ALA A 74 -6.21 -9.60 -6.76
C ALA A 74 -4.93 -9.76 -7.59
N VAL A 75 -4.12 -8.70 -7.67
CA VAL A 75 -2.77 -8.78 -8.23
C VAL A 75 -1.75 -8.53 -7.12
N LEU A 76 -0.76 -9.42 -7.02
CA LEU A 76 0.38 -9.26 -6.11
C LEU A 76 1.56 -8.71 -6.91
N VAL A 77 2.12 -7.60 -6.46
CA VAL A 77 3.26 -6.92 -7.10
C VAL A 77 4.49 -7.10 -6.22
N GLU A 78 5.56 -7.61 -6.80
CA GLU A 78 6.82 -7.84 -6.10
C GLU A 78 7.83 -6.73 -6.43
N PHE A 79 8.50 -6.23 -5.40
CA PHE A 79 9.66 -5.34 -5.53
C PHE A 79 10.83 -5.94 -4.74
N VAL A 80 11.95 -6.15 -5.41
CA VAL A 80 13.20 -6.62 -4.81
C VAL A 80 14.11 -5.41 -4.68
N GLY A 81 14.41 -5.03 -3.44
CA GLY A 81 15.26 -3.87 -3.21
C GLY A 81 15.69 -3.64 -1.75
N LEU A 82 15.28 -4.50 -0.82
CA LEU A 82 15.75 -4.40 0.55
C LEU A 82 17.14 -5.04 0.69
N PRO A 83 18.14 -4.31 1.21
CA PRO A 83 19.28 -4.94 1.84
C PRO A 83 18.77 -5.82 2.99
N LYS A 84 19.20 -7.09 3.05
CA LYS A 84 18.86 -8.00 4.16
C LYS A 84 19.36 -7.50 5.51
N GLU A 85 20.41 -6.69 5.49
CA GLU A 85 20.99 -6.02 6.63
C GLU A 85 21.22 -4.54 6.28
N THR A 86 20.80 -3.64 7.17
CA THR A 86 21.07 -2.22 7.06
C THR A 86 21.59 -1.71 8.40
N SER A 87 22.60 -0.84 8.37
CA SER A 87 23.09 -0.13 9.55
C SER A 87 22.17 1.03 9.96
N VAL A 88 21.11 1.29 9.18
CA VAL A 88 20.15 2.37 9.43
C VAL A 88 19.23 2.01 10.59
N ASP A 89 19.09 2.94 11.53
CA ASP A 89 18.11 2.84 12.62
C ASP A 89 16.70 2.56 12.06
N PRO A 90 15.99 1.51 12.53
CA PRO A 90 14.65 1.18 12.06
C PRO A 90 13.64 2.35 12.10
N ARG A 91 13.85 3.36 12.97
CA ARG A 91 13.03 4.57 13.03
C ARG A 91 13.15 5.44 11.78
N HIS A 92 14.29 5.36 11.07
CA HIS A 92 14.60 6.13 9.87
C HIS A 92 14.66 5.26 8.59
N ILE A 93 14.25 4.00 8.68
CA ILE A 93 14.30 3.08 7.53
C ILE A 93 13.51 3.58 6.32
N HIS A 94 12.43 4.34 6.55
CA HIS A 94 11.63 4.92 5.47
C HIS A 94 12.36 6.06 4.74
N HIS A 95 13.21 6.85 5.42
CA HIS A 95 14.12 7.81 4.76
C HIS A 95 15.18 7.08 3.93
N TYR A 96 15.69 5.95 4.41
CA TYR A 96 16.63 5.13 3.65
C TYR A 96 15.99 4.49 2.42
N LEU A 97 14.72 4.07 2.52
CA LEU A 97 13.97 3.43 1.43
C LEU A 97 13.13 4.42 0.62
N TRP A 98 13.32 5.72 0.78
CA TRP A 98 12.39 6.74 0.28
C TRP A 98 12.10 6.61 -1.21
N ASP A 99 13.14 6.49 -2.04
CA ASP A 99 13.01 6.32 -3.48
C ASP A 99 12.30 5.03 -3.88
N LEU A 100 12.53 3.95 -3.13
CA LEU A 100 11.84 2.68 -3.34
C LEU A 100 10.36 2.81 -2.97
N ILE A 101 10.06 3.43 -1.83
CA ILE A 101 8.69 3.62 -1.35
C ILE A 101 7.90 4.48 -2.34
N LEU A 102 8.47 5.61 -2.79
CA LEU A 102 7.85 6.47 -3.80
C LEU A 102 7.58 5.70 -5.10
N ARG A 103 8.54 4.87 -5.53
CA ARG A 103 8.36 4.02 -6.72
C ARG A 103 7.25 2.99 -6.55
N VAL A 104 7.16 2.34 -5.39
CA VAL A 104 6.08 1.39 -5.07
C VAL A 104 4.72 2.09 -5.10
N GLN A 105 4.63 3.29 -4.51
CA GLN A 105 3.39 4.08 -4.49
C GLN A 105 2.95 4.49 -5.89
N ASP A 106 3.88 5.04 -6.69
CA ASP A 106 3.62 5.45 -8.08
C ASP A 106 3.20 4.24 -8.95
N ALA A 107 3.88 3.11 -8.82
CA ALA A 107 3.52 1.88 -9.53
C ALA A 107 2.09 1.44 -9.19
N LEU A 108 1.73 1.39 -7.90
CA LEU A 108 0.40 0.96 -7.49
C LEU A 108 -0.70 1.95 -7.92
N PHE A 109 -0.44 3.25 -7.86
CA PHE A 109 -1.35 4.27 -8.38
C PHE A 109 -1.63 4.08 -9.87
N LYS A 110 -0.57 3.86 -10.67
CA LYS A 110 -0.70 3.57 -12.11
C LYS A 110 -1.51 2.30 -12.39
N LEU A 111 -1.27 1.24 -11.61
CA LEU A 111 -1.98 -0.02 -11.75
C LEU A 111 -3.47 0.10 -11.38
N GLU A 112 -3.78 0.74 -10.24
CA GLU A 112 -5.15 1.00 -9.80
C GLU A 112 -5.91 1.83 -10.85
N ARG A 113 -5.32 2.94 -11.29
CA ARG A 113 -5.91 3.82 -12.31
C ARG A 113 -6.17 3.07 -13.61
N HIS A 114 -5.22 2.25 -14.08
CA HIS A 114 -5.37 1.49 -15.32
C HIS A 114 -6.48 0.42 -15.21
N ALA A 115 -6.55 -0.30 -14.08
CA ALA A 115 -7.61 -1.26 -13.83
C ALA A 115 -8.99 -0.60 -13.76
N PHE A 116 -9.09 0.51 -13.03
CA PHE A 116 -10.30 1.32 -12.91
C PHE A 116 -10.81 1.77 -14.30
N LEU A 117 -9.93 2.40 -15.10
CA LEU A 117 -10.27 2.89 -16.44
C LEU A 117 -10.56 1.74 -17.44
N SER A 118 -10.09 0.52 -17.16
CA SER A 118 -10.40 -0.69 -17.93
C SER A 118 -11.76 -1.32 -17.56
N GLY A 119 -12.53 -0.68 -16.68
CA GLY A 119 -13.88 -1.08 -16.27
C GLY A 119 -13.92 -1.93 -15.00
N TYR A 120 -12.80 -2.12 -14.30
CA TYR A 120 -12.74 -2.75 -12.98
C TYR A 120 -12.88 -1.65 -11.92
N TYR A 121 -14.07 -1.05 -11.85
CA TYR A 121 -14.33 0.15 -11.06
C TYR A 121 -14.13 -0.01 -9.53
N LYS A 122 -14.10 -1.26 -9.03
CA LYS A 122 -13.76 -1.56 -7.63
C LYS A 122 -12.25 -1.69 -7.39
N ALA A 123 -11.40 -1.53 -8.40
CA ALA A 123 -9.95 -1.65 -8.23
C ALA A 123 -9.47 -0.71 -7.12
N PHE A 124 -8.66 -1.25 -6.21
CA PHE A 124 -8.11 -0.54 -5.06
C PHE A 124 -6.75 -1.14 -4.71
N GLY A 125 -5.73 -0.29 -4.57
CA GLY A 125 -4.34 -0.65 -4.37
C GLY A 125 -3.91 -0.53 -2.91
N PHE A 126 -3.25 -1.57 -2.41
CA PHE A 126 -2.59 -1.54 -1.11
C PHE A 126 -1.08 -1.35 -1.29
N GLY A 127 -0.57 -0.24 -0.78
CA GLY A 127 0.86 0.05 -0.70
C GLY A 127 1.63 -0.87 0.24
N ALA A 128 2.89 -1.15 -0.09
CA ALA A 128 3.86 -1.62 0.89
C ALA A 128 4.61 -0.42 1.48
N TYR A 129 5.06 -0.53 2.74
CA TYR A 129 5.76 0.52 3.50
C TYR A 129 4.88 1.72 3.89
N PRO A 130 5.34 2.57 4.83
CA PRO A 130 4.68 3.86 5.11
C PRO A 130 4.64 4.77 3.88
N CYS A 131 3.74 5.76 3.88
CA CYS A 131 3.70 6.77 2.83
C CYS A 131 4.90 7.73 2.93
N SER A 132 5.61 7.96 1.82
CA SER A 132 6.79 8.85 1.72
C SER A 132 6.56 10.07 0.82
N LEU A 133 5.31 10.50 0.60
CA LEU A 133 5.03 11.65 -0.29
C LEU A 133 5.44 12.99 0.32
N CYS A 134 5.43 13.11 1.65
CA CYS A 134 5.82 14.31 2.39
C CYS A 134 6.92 13.98 3.40
N GLU A 135 7.84 14.92 3.65
CA GLU A 135 8.97 14.75 4.57
C GLU A 135 8.52 14.41 6.00
N THR A 136 7.51 15.12 6.50
CA THR A 136 6.83 14.85 7.77
C THR A 136 5.35 14.68 7.50
N CYS A 137 4.77 13.60 8.02
CA CYS A 137 3.34 13.34 7.89
C CYS A 137 2.59 13.97 9.06
N LEU A 138 1.30 14.30 8.85
CA LEU A 138 0.49 14.98 9.86
C LEU A 138 0.57 14.33 11.25
N PRO A 139 0.52 12.98 11.42
CA PRO A 139 0.56 12.36 12.76
C PRO A 139 1.84 12.61 13.55
N GLU A 140 2.93 13.02 12.89
CA GLU A 140 4.16 13.42 13.57
C GLU A 140 4.14 14.88 14.05
N GLU A 141 3.19 15.70 13.56
CA GLU A 141 3.11 17.13 13.86
C GLU A 141 2.28 17.43 15.12
N GLY A 142 1.51 16.45 15.62
CA GLY A 142 0.76 16.57 16.87
C GLY A 142 -0.55 15.77 16.87
N ASP A 143 -1.42 16.09 17.82
CA ASP A 143 -2.74 15.48 17.91
C ASP A 143 -3.64 15.95 16.75
N ILE A 144 -4.18 15.00 16.02
CA ILE A 144 -5.06 15.24 14.87
C ILE A 144 -6.29 14.37 14.98
N ASP A 145 -7.43 14.97 14.67
CA ASP A 145 -8.69 14.26 14.61
C ASP A 145 -8.69 13.24 13.46
N PHE A 146 -8.83 11.96 13.82
CA PHE A 146 -8.90 10.84 12.89
C PHE A 146 -9.98 11.01 11.82
N HIS A 147 -11.11 11.66 12.14
CA HIS A 147 -12.22 11.80 11.20
C HIS A 147 -12.00 12.85 10.11
N THR A 148 -11.18 13.87 10.38
CA THR A 148 -10.93 14.98 9.45
C THR A 148 -9.55 14.95 8.80
N VAL A 149 -8.62 14.16 9.35
CA VAL A 149 -7.20 14.17 8.94
C VAL A 149 -6.97 13.96 7.45
N LYS A 150 -7.78 13.13 6.75
CA LYS A 150 -7.61 12.92 5.31
C LYS A 150 -7.78 14.20 4.50
N ARG A 151 -8.65 15.12 4.95
CA ARG A 151 -8.87 16.44 4.32
C ARG A 151 -7.70 17.41 4.50
N LEU A 152 -6.79 17.09 5.42
CA LEU A 152 -5.61 17.89 5.71
C LEU A 152 -4.35 17.33 5.03
N CYS A 153 -4.45 16.15 4.41
CA CYS A 153 -3.31 15.55 3.70
C CYS A 153 -2.83 16.49 2.60
N ARG A 154 -1.51 16.70 2.51
CA ARG A 154 -0.86 17.54 1.49
C ARG A 154 -0.88 16.91 0.10
N HIS A 155 -1.13 15.61 0.03
CA HIS A 155 -1.20 14.80 -1.19
C HIS A 155 -2.55 14.06 -1.18
N GLN A 156 -3.62 14.75 -1.55
CA GLN A 156 -4.97 14.16 -1.54
C GLN A 156 -5.26 13.36 -2.80
N ASP A 157 -4.59 13.75 -3.89
CA ASP A 157 -4.73 13.26 -5.26
C ASP A 157 -4.12 11.87 -5.49
#